data_AF-A0A7K2Y2J9-F1
#
_entry.id   AF-A0A7K2Y2J9-F1
#
_cell.length_a   1.000
_cell.length_b   1.000
_cell.length_c   1.000
_cell.angle_alpha   90.00
_cell.angle_beta   90.00
_cell.angle_gamma   90.00
#
_symmetry.space_group_name_H-M   'P 1'
#
loop_
_entity.id
_entity.type
_entity.pdbx_description
1 polymer ?
#
loop_
_entity_poly.entity_id
_entity_poly.type
_entity_poly.pdbx_seq_one_letter_code
_entity_poly.pdbx_strand_id
1 'polypeptide(L)'
;MPENTTRPRRDIGRYVNDELRDRYFAACDAVYALGAPARSETDVETSFGTTHVYRYGPADPAAESRTPVVLIHGSGGCSAQWYPNTRALGAERPVYALDTPGDPGRSVQREEMWQPERAAQWMDEALDALGLDRVHLVGSSYGGWLV
;
A
#
# COMPACT_ATOMS: atom_id res chain seq x y z
N MET A 1 9.48 19.70 -38.84
CA MET A 1 8.13 19.97 -38.29
C MET A 1 8.10 19.42 -36.87
N PRO A 2 7.93 20.25 -35.85
CA PRO A 2 8.10 19.86 -34.44
C PRO A 2 6.80 19.33 -33.81
N GLU A 3 6.96 18.84 -32.59
CA GLU A 3 5.95 18.44 -31.58
C GLU A 3 5.41 16.99 -31.65
N ASN A 4 6.30 16.13 -31.14
CA ASN A 4 5.99 14.90 -30.43
C ASN A 4 4.99 15.19 -29.29
N THR A 5 3.69 15.06 -29.57
CA THR A 5 2.66 15.09 -28.53
C THR A 5 2.75 13.80 -27.74
N THR A 6 3.37 13.88 -26.56
CA THR A 6 3.48 12.81 -25.57
C THR A 6 2.09 12.27 -25.28
N ARG A 7 1.76 11.13 -25.90
CA ARG A 7 0.53 10.39 -25.61
C ARG A 7 0.56 10.09 -24.11
N PRO A 8 -0.49 10.42 -23.33
CA PRO A 8 -0.50 10.14 -21.90
C PRO A 8 -0.20 8.65 -21.70
N ARG A 9 0.80 8.33 -20.86
CA ARG A 9 1.16 6.94 -20.51
C ARG A 9 -0.11 6.27 -20.01
N ARG A 10 -0.66 5.35 -20.81
CA ARG A 10 -1.95 4.70 -20.51
C ARG A 10 -1.85 3.79 -19.29
N ASP A 11 -0.64 3.44 -18.91
CA ASP A 11 -0.32 2.42 -17.92
C ASP A 11 0.07 3.01 -16.55
N ILE A 12 -0.10 4.34 -16.38
CA ILE A 12 0.08 5.05 -15.10
C ILE A 12 -1.30 5.47 -14.55
N GLY A 13 -1.69 4.83 -13.45
CA GLY A 13 -2.91 5.09 -12.70
C GLY A 13 -2.92 6.49 -12.07
N ARG A 14 -4.08 7.15 -12.13
CA ARG A 14 -4.34 8.44 -11.49
C ARG A 14 -5.83 8.62 -11.27
N TYR A 15 -6.19 9.43 -10.27
CA TYR A 15 -7.57 9.87 -10.11
C TYR A 15 -8.01 10.76 -11.27
N VAL A 16 -9.30 10.67 -11.61
CA VAL A 16 -9.91 11.46 -12.68
C VAL A 16 -9.86 12.96 -12.34
N ASN A 17 -10.13 13.30 -11.08
CA ASN A 17 -10.02 14.63 -10.51
C ASN A 17 -9.91 14.55 -8.97
N ASP A 18 -9.63 15.71 -8.35
CA ASP A 18 -9.48 15.82 -6.90
C ASP A 18 -10.78 15.54 -6.13
N GLU A 19 -11.93 15.94 -6.67
CA GLU A 19 -13.24 15.71 -6.02
C GLU A 19 -13.54 14.21 -5.85
N LEU A 20 -13.32 13.41 -6.89
CA LEU A 20 -13.53 11.97 -6.86
C LEU A 20 -12.47 11.25 -6.02
N ARG A 21 -11.23 11.76 -6.02
CA ARG A 21 -10.18 11.28 -5.10
C ARG A 21 -10.60 11.48 -3.66
N ASP A 22 -10.99 12.70 -3.29
CA ASP A 22 -11.30 13.04 -1.91
C ASP A 22 -12.56 12.31 -1.44
N ARG A 23 -13.54 12.09 -2.33
CA ARG A 23 -14.69 11.21 -2.06
C ARG A 23 -14.27 9.76 -1.82
N TYR A 24 -13.31 9.23 -2.58
CA TYR A 24 -12.78 7.88 -2.38
C TYR A 24 -12.01 7.78 -1.06
N PHE A 25 -11.17 8.77 -0.73
CA PHE A 25 -10.46 8.83 0.54
C PHE A 25 -11.42 8.88 1.73
N ALA A 26 -12.47 9.71 1.68
CA ALA A 26 -13.48 9.73 2.73
C ALA A 26 -14.18 8.37 2.94
N ALA A 27 -14.38 7.61 1.86
CA ALA A 27 -14.91 6.25 1.94
C ALA A 27 -13.91 5.26 2.54
N CYS A 28 -12.63 5.28 2.13
CA CYS A 28 -11.58 4.45 2.76
C CYS A 28 -11.42 4.83 4.24
N ASP A 29 -11.44 6.11 4.61
CA ASP A 29 -11.33 6.61 5.99
C ASP A 29 -12.47 6.10 6.89
N ALA A 30 -13.70 6.07 6.36
CA ALA A 30 -14.84 5.46 7.07
C ALA A 30 -14.64 3.96 7.31
N VAL A 31 -13.97 3.24 6.39
CA VAL A 31 -13.66 1.82 6.53
C VAL A 31 -12.48 1.59 7.49
N TYR A 32 -11.42 2.41 7.43
CA TYR A 32 -10.32 2.36 8.39
C TYR A 32 -10.80 2.50 9.83
N ALA A 33 -11.77 3.39 10.07
CA ALA A 33 -12.38 3.60 11.39
C ALA A 33 -13.10 2.36 11.95
N LEU A 34 -13.45 1.37 11.12
CA LEU A 34 -14.02 0.10 11.56
C LEU A 34 -12.97 -0.86 12.14
N GLY A 35 -11.68 -0.62 11.90
CA GLY A 35 -10.55 -1.45 12.34
C GLY A 35 -9.84 -0.94 13.60
N ALA A 36 -8.59 -1.38 13.80
CA ALA A 36 -7.69 -0.75 14.77
C ALA A 36 -7.25 0.64 14.25
N PRO A 37 -7.05 1.65 15.13
CA PRO A 37 -6.43 2.89 14.70
C PRO A 37 -4.98 2.64 14.27
N ALA A 38 -4.56 3.25 13.16
CA ALA A 38 -3.15 3.24 12.76
C ALA A 38 -2.32 3.99 13.81
N ARG A 39 -1.13 3.46 14.10
CA ARG A 39 -0.13 4.12 14.96
C ARG A 39 0.62 5.21 14.22
N SER A 40 0.80 5.04 12.92
CA SER A 40 1.42 6.01 12.03
C SER A 40 1.01 5.74 10.59
N GLU A 41 1.04 6.80 9.80
CA GLU A 41 0.91 6.79 8.36
C GLU A 41 2.18 7.42 7.79
N THR A 42 2.78 6.77 6.80
CA THR A 42 4.00 7.27 6.17
C THR A 42 4.01 6.95 4.69
N ASP A 43 4.82 7.71 3.96
CA ASP A 43 5.06 7.54 2.55
C ASP A 43 6.50 7.08 2.37
N VAL A 44 6.70 6.00 1.62
CA VAL A 44 8.05 5.54 1.22
C VAL A 44 8.24 5.71 -0.28
N GLU A 45 9.43 6.17 -0.67
CA GLU A 45 9.78 6.33 -2.08
C GLU A 45 10.30 5.02 -2.66
N THR A 46 9.83 4.70 -3.86
CA THR A 46 10.30 3.59 -4.70
C THR A 46 10.54 4.11 -6.12
N SER A 47 11.21 3.33 -6.95
CA SER A 47 11.36 3.61 -8.38
C SER A 47 10.01 3.65 -9.12
N PHE A 48 8.96 3.09 -8.54
CA PHE A 48 7.60 3.07 -9.09
C PHE A 48 6.73 4.25 -8.67
N GLY A 49 7.21 5.04 -7.71
CA GLY A 49 6.50 6.17 -7.13
C GLY A 49 6.45 6.11 -5.60
N THR A 50 5.54 6.87 -5.01
CA THR A 50 5.36 6.89 -3.55
C THR A 50 4.39 5.80 -3.14
N THR A 51 4.78 4.97 -2.17
CA THR A 51 3.91 3.95 -1.55
C THR A 51 3.45 4.45 -0.19
N HIS A 52 2.14 4.60 -0.02
CA HIS A 52 1.53 4.98 1.24
C HIS A 52 1.36 3.77 2.16
N VAL A 53 1.71 3.92 3.43
CA VAL A 53 1.84 2.83 4.39
C VAL A 53 1.13 3.17 5.69
N TYR A 54 0.20 2.30 6.08
CA TYR A 54 -0.43 2.30 7.39
C TYR A 54 0.27 1.32 8.32
N ARG A 55 0.66 1.80 9.51
CA ARG A 55 1.29 0.97 10.52
C ARG A 55 0.34 0.70 11.68
N TYR A 56 0.16 -0.56 12.03
CA TYR A 56 -0.50 -1.02 13.24
C TYR A 56 0.50 -1.81 14.09
N GLY A 57 0.22 -1.99 15.38
CA GLY A 57 1.15 -2.73 16.22
C GLY A 57 0.71 -2.88 17.68
N PRO A 58 1.40 -3.77 18.40
CA PRO A 58 0.99 -4.26 19.71
C PRO A 58 1.17 -3.19 20.78
N ALA A 59 0.28 -3.20 21.78
CA ALA A 59 0.44 -2.33 22.95
C ALA A 59 1.69 -2.72 23.77
N ASP A 60 2.04 -4.01 23.78
CA ASP A 60 3.21 -4.56 24.44
C ASP A 60 4.50 -4.29 23.63
N PRO A 61 5.46 -3.51 24.17
CA PRO A 61 6.74 -3.26 23.50
C PRO A 61 7.55 -4.53 23.20
N ALA A 62 7.39 -5.60 23.97
CA ALA A 62 8.11 -6.85 23.72
C ALA A 62 7.67 -7.49 22.38
N ALA A 63 6.38 -7.37 22.05
CA ALA A 63 5.81 -7.86 20.80
C ALA A 63 6.21 -7.01 19.58
N GLU A 64 6.73 -5.80 19.77
CA GLU A 64 7.21 -4.91 18.70
C GLU A 64 8.37 -5.52 17.90
N SER A 65 9.16 -6.39 18.54
CA SER A 65 10.31 -7.08 17.94
C SER A 65 9.95 -8.35 17.17
N ARG A 66 8.68 -8.75 17.15
CA ARG A 66 8.22 -9.93 16.42
C ARG A 66 8.25 -9.67 14.92
N THR A 67 8.46 -10.73 14.13
CA THR A 67 8.43 -10.63 12.67
C THR A 67 7.12 -9.99 12.21
N PRO A 68 7.18 -8.83 11.53
CA PRO A 68 6.02 -8.06 11.13
C PRO A 68 5.24 -8.77 10.03
N VAL A 69 3.99 -8.34 9.85
CA VAL A 69 3.15 -8.74 8.71
C VAL A 69 3.03 -7.56 7.75
N VAL A 70 3.21 -7.82 6.47
CA VAL A 70 2.97 -6.86 5.38
C VAL A 70 1.74 -7.31 4.60
N LEU A 71 0.77 -6.40 4.44
CA LEU A 71 -0.55 -6.66 3.88
C LEU A 71 -0.74 -5.92 2.55
N ILE A 72 -1.03 -6.67 1.49
CA ILE A 72 -1.26 -6.14 0.13
C ILE A 72 -2.71 -6.42 -0.30
N HIS A 73 -3.46 -5.35 -0.56
CA HIS A 73 -4.88 -5.43 -0.92
C HIS A 73 -5.09 -6.01 -2.34
N GLY A 74 -6.34 -6.38 -2.66
CA GLY A 74 -6.71 -6.80 -4.02
C GLY A 74 -6.89 -5.62 -4.98
N SER A 75 -6.97 -5.91 -6.27
CA SER A 75 -7.13 -4.92 -7.34
C SER A 75 -8.37 -4.03 -7.15
N GLY A 76 -8.26 -2.75 -7.47
CA GLY A 76 -9.38 -1.80 -7.47
C GLY A 76 -9.82 -1.31 -6.09
N GLY A 77 -8.99 -1.52 -5.06
CA GLY A 77 -9.23 -1.05 -3.70
C GLY A 77 -8.00 -0.41 -3.07
N CYS A 78 -8.09 -0.14 -1.76
CA CYS A 78 -7.03 0.41 -0.89
C CYS A 78 -6.75 -0.57 0.27
N SER A 79 -5.71 -0.29 1.05
CA SER A 79 -5.35 -1.07 2.25
C SER A 79 -6.45 -1.12 3.32
N ALA A 80 -7.48 -0.25 3.25
CA ALA A 80 -8.67 -0.31 4.10
C ALA A 80 -9.40 -1.66 4.05
N GLN A 81 -9.20 -2.46 3.00
CA GLN A 81 -9.67 -3.85 2.90
C GLN A 81 -9.35 -4.66 4.17
N TRP A 82 -8.24 -4.36 4.83
CA TRP A 82 -7.73 -5.10 6.00
C TRP A 82 -8.34 -4.66 7.33
N TYR A 83 -9.32 -3.74 7.37
CA TYR A 83 -9.99 -3.32 8.60
C TYR A 83 -10.46 -4.47 9.52
N PRO A 84 -10.96 -5.64 9.03
CA PRO A 84 -11.41 -6.68 9.95
C PRO A 84 -10.24 -7.46 10.57
N ASN A 85 -9.03 -7.33 10.02
CA ASN A 85 -7.83 -8.08 10.42
C ASN A 85 -6.90 -7.25 11.32
N THR A 86 -6.89 -5.92 11.19
CA THR A 86 -5.92 -5.03 11.85
C THR A 86 -5.91 -5.14 13.37
N ARG A 87 -7.07 -5.36 14.02
CA ARG A 87 -7.13 -5.55 15.48
C ARG A 87 -6.42 -6.81 15.94
N ALA A 88 -6.73 -7.95 15.31
CA ALA A 88 -6.17 -9.24 15.73
C ALA A 88 -4.67 -9.31 15.43
N LEU A 89 -4.27 -8.96 14.20
CA LEU A 89 -2.86 -8.99 13.80
C LEU A 89 -2.04 -7.95 14.56
N GLY A 90 -2.55 -6.73 14.68
CA GLY A 90 -1.89 -5.63 15.38
C GLY A 90 -1.77 -5.84 16.89
N ALA A 91 -2.58 -6.71 17.50
CA ALA A 91 -2.41 -7.04 18.92
C ALA A 91 -1.18 -7.91 19.18
N GLU A 92 -0.70 -8.66 18.18
CA GLU A 92 0.35 -9.66 18.37
C GLU A 92 1.73 -9.25 17.87
N ARG A 93 1.82 -8.34 16.89
CA ARG A 93 3.04 -7.98 16.17
C ARG A 93 2.84 -6.71 15.32
N PRO A 94 3.90 -6.07 14.83
CA PRO A 94 3.76 -4.95 13.91
C PRO A 94 3.10 -5.40 12.59
N VAL A 95 2.27 -4.54 12.02
CA VAL A 95 1.57 -4.77 10.76
C VAL A 95 1.71 -3.53 9.89
N TYR A 96 2.08 -3.73 8.63
CA TYR A 96 2.21 -2.69 7.62
C TYR A 96 1.23 -2.99 6.50
N ALA A 97 0.26 -2.12 6.27
CA ALA A 97 -0.68 -2.24 5.16
C ALA A 97 -0.33 -1.19 4.11
N LEU A 98 -0.02 -1.65 2.89
CA LEU A 98 0.46 -0.81 1.80
C LEU A 98 -0.67 -0.57 0.81
N ASP A 99 -0.80 0.68 0.35
CA ASP A 99 -1.56 0.97 -0.86
C ASP A 99 -0.67 0.67 -2.08
N THR A 100 -1.16 -0.14 -3.01
CA THR A 100 -0.41 -0.57 -4.19
C THR A 100 -0.35 0.57 -5.21
N PRO A 101 0.83 1.02 -5.69
CA PRO A 101 0.91 2.03 -6.73
C PRO A 101 0.13 1.64 -7.99
N GLY A 102 -0.78 2.51 -8.41
CA GLY A 102 -1.61 2.33 -9.61
C GLY A 102 -3.04 1.88 -9.32
N ASP A 103 -3.28 1.28 -8.15
CA ASP A 103 -4.62 1.03 -7.63
C ASP A 103 -5.19 2.26 -6.90
N PRO A 104 -6.51 2.31 -6.65
CA PRO A 104 -7.13 3.38 -5.89
C PRO A 104 -6.65 3.40 -4.42
N GLY A 105 -5.73 4.30 -4.10
CA GLY A 105 -5.23 4.53 -2.74
C GLY A 105 -4.53 5.87 -2.63
N ARG A 106 -3.78 6.07 -1.55
CA ARG A 106 -2.96 7.27 -1.32
C ARG A 106 -1.58 7.18 -1.97
N SER A 107 -1.17 6.00 -2.43
CA SER A 107 0.05 5.82 -3.25
C SER A 107 -0.03 6.56 -4.59
N VAL A 108 1.11 7.01 -5.09
CA VAL A 108 1.24 7.73 -6.36
C VAL A 108 2.12 6.93 -7.30
N GLN A 109 1.55 6.43 -8.39
CA GLN A 109 2.29 5.72 -9.43
C GLN A 109 3.02 6.69 -10.37
N ARG A 110 4.29 6.42 -10.65
CA ARG A 110 5.14 7.16 -11.60
C ARG A 110 5.70 6.26 -12.71
N GLU A 111 5.85 4.97 -12.45
CA GLU A 111 6.30 3.97 -13.44
C GLU A 111 5.38 2.74 -13.49
N GLU A 112 5.43 2.00 -14.60
CA GLU A 112 4.66 0.76 -14.78
C GLU A 112 5.15 -0.34 -13.86
N MET A 113 4.25 -1.18 -13.35
CA MET A 113 4.56 -2.22 -12.34
C MET A 113 3.95 -3.60 -12.64
N TRP A 114 3.23 -3.75 -13.75
CA TRP A 114 2.41 -4.95 -14.05
C TRP A 114 3.21 -6.21 -14.43
N GLN A 115 4.53 -6.10 -14.66
CA GLN A 115 5.38 -7.27 -14.94
C GLN A 115 5.82 -7.91 -13.62
N PRO A 116 5.89 -9.25 -13.51
CA PRO A 116 6.27 -9.94 -12.28
C PRO A 116 7.58 -9.41 -11.66
N GLU A 117 8.61 -9.19 -12.49
CA GLU A 117 9.91 -8.72 -12.05
C GLU A 117 9.84 -7.29 -11.48
N ARG A 118 8.95 -6.47 -12.03
CA ARG A 118 8.73 -5.09 -11.60
C ARG A 118 7.90 -5.03 -10.32
N ALA A 119 6.89 -5.90 -10.18
CA ALA A 119 6.14 -6.06 -8.94
C ALA A 119 7.05 -6.52 -7.78
N ALA A 120 7.91 -7.51 -8.05
CA ALA A 120 8.90 -7.97 -7.08
C ALA A 120 9.89 -6.85 -6.69
N GLN A 121 10.37 -6.08 -7.67
CA GLN A 121 11.24 -4.94 -7.41
C GLN A 121 10.55 -3.86 -6.56
N TRP A 122 9.29 -3.52 -6.84
CA TRP A 122 8.54 -2.59 -6.01
C TRP A 122 8.42 -3.07 -4.56
N MET A 123 8.12 -4.36 -4.38
CA MET A 123 8.01 -4.96 -3.05
C MET A 123 9.34 -4.88 -2.30
N ASP A 124 10.44 -5.26 -2.94
CA ASP A 124 11.80 -5.23 -2.38
C ASP A 124 12.17 -3.79 -1.95
N GLU A 125 12.00 -2.81 -2.83
CA GLU A 125 12.27 -1.40 -2.55
C GLU A 125 11.39 -0.84 -1.43
N ALA A 126 10.11 -1.24 -1.36
CA ALA A 126 9.21 -0.81 -0.29
C ALA A 126 9.61 -1.40 1.07
N LEU A 127 10.01 -2.68 1.11
CA LEU A 127 10.49 -3.33 2.33
C LEU A 127 11.81 -2.72 2.81
N ASP A 128 12.75 -2.47 1.90
CA ASP A 128 14.02 -1.80 2.17
C ASP A 128 13.81 -0.39 2.72
N ALA A 129 12.94 0.40 2.09
CA ALA A 129 12.63 1.76 2.55
C ALA A 129 11.94 1.78 3.93
N LEU A 130 11.22 0.72 4.29
CA LEU A 130 10.65 0.51 5.63
C LEU A 130 11.64 -0.09 6.64
N GLY A 131 12.84 -0.51 6.19
CA GLY A 131 13.85 -1.17 7.01
C GLY A 131 13.42 -2.57 7.48
N LEU A 132 12.71 -3.32 6.65
CA LEU A 132 12.12 -4.62 6.99
C LEU A 132 12.86 -5.79 6.34
N ASP A 133 13.87 -6.33 7.02
CA ASP A 133 14.67 -7.46 6.51
C ASP A 133 13.92 -8.80 6.43
N ARG A 134 12.87 -8.97 7.24
CA ARG A 134 12.09 -10.21 7.30
C ARG A 134 10.64 -9.91 7.64
N VAL A 135 9.72 -10.40 6.82
CA VAL A 135 8.29 -10.20 6.99
C VAL A 135 7.50 -11.48 6.75
N HIS A 136 6.30 -11.56 7.30
CA HIS A 136 5.24 -12.39 6.74
C HIS A 136 4.50 -11.57 5.70
N LEU A 137 4.40 -12.08 4.48
CA LEU A 137 3.77 -11.37 3.38
C LEU A 137 2.38 -11.98 3.13
N VAL A 138 1.34 -11.14 3.11
CA VAL A 138 -0.05 -11.57 2.93
C VAL A 138 -0.70 -10.71 1.86
N GLY A 139 -1.06 -11.35 0.76
CA GLY A 139 -1.76 -10.72 -0.35
C GLY A 139 -3.18 -11.27 -0.52
N SER A 140 -4.12 -10.43 -0.94
CA SER A 140 -5.46 -10.84 -1.34
C SER A 140 -5.63 -10.69 -2.84
N SER A 141 -6.08 -11.74 -3.54
CA SER A 141 -6.33 -11.70 -4.99
C SER A 141 -5.10 -11.18 -5.77
N TYR A 142 -5.22 -10.06 -6.49
CA TYR A 142 -4.10 -9.40 -7.17
C TYR A 142 -2.93 -9.07 -6.23
N GLY A 143 -3.21 -8.68 -4.98
CA GLY A 143 -2.17 -8.49 -3.97
C GLY A 143 -1.40 -9.76 -3.64
N GLY A 144 -2.01 -10.94 -3.82
CA GLY A 144 -1.35 -12.24 -3.69
C GLY A 144 -0.55 -12.65 -4.94
N TRP A 145 -0.81 -12.03 -6.09
CA TRP A 145 0.01 -12.20 -7.30
C TRP A 145 1.26 -11.30 -7.28
N LEU A 146 1.18 -10.15 -6.60
CA LEU A 146 2.29 -9.21 -6.44
C LEU A 146 3.41 -9.68 -5.50
N VAL A 147 3.18 -10.74 -4.71
CA VAL A 147 3.99 -11.14 -3.56
C VAL A 147 4.38 -12.61 -3.50
#